data_AF-A0A7L6CRU3-F1
#
_entry.id   AF-A0A7L6CRU3-F1
#
_cell.length_a   1.000
_cell.length_b   1.000
_cell.length_c   1.000
_cell.angle_alpha   90.00
_cell.angle_beta   90.00
_cell.angle_gamma   90.00
#
_symmetry.space_group_name_H-M   'P 1'
#
loop_
_entity.id
_entity.type
_entity.pdbx_description
1 polymer ?
#
loop_
_entity_poly.entity_id
_entity_poly.type
_entity_poly.pdbx_seq_one_letter_code
_entity_poly.pdbx_strand_id
1 'polypeptide(L)'
;MLNKSLLFLCCLLTGCVVADMDSSNYKYVPWIQLFQKVDATGWTNIRQRKEDLYDCGVSRSENLDDKNWGLNNQRDDQTLQQQSQWMQHIFTCMKNKGYNVYGFDACGPLKKPTGLCPN
;
A
#
# COMPACT_ATOMS: atom_id res chain seq x y z
N MET A 1 -51.37 -29.71 32.07
CA MET A 1 -51.17 -29.03 30.76
C MET A 1 -49.70 -28.63 30.69
N LEU A 2 -48.92 -29.37 29.89
CA LEU A 2 -47.46 -29.26 29.85
C LEU A 2 -47.06 -28.04 29.02
N ASN A 3 -46.39 -27.06 29.63
CA ASN A 3 -45.93 -25.82 28.99
C ASN A 3 -44.96 -26.16 27.85
N LYS A 4 -45.44 -26.01 26.61
CA LYS A 4 -44.73 -26.34 25.36
C LYS A 4 -43.88 -25.20 24.78
N SER A 5 -43.66 -24.11 25.52
CA SER A 5 -43.10 -22.88 24.92
C SER A 5 -41.66 -22.56 25.30
N LEU A 6 -40.87 -23.54 25.73
CA LEU A 6 -39.47 -23.33 26.14
C LEU A 6 -38.48 -24.00 25.16
N LEU A 7 -38.61 -23.78 23.86
CA LEU A 7 -37.72 -24.38 22.85
C LEU A 7 -37.54 -23.53 21.59
N PHE A 8 -37.55 -22.21 21.74
CA PHE A 8 -37.36 -21.28 20.62
C PHE A 8 -36.41 -20.12 20.92
N LEU A 9 -35.46 -20.31 21.86
CA LEU A 9 -34.46 -19.28 22.22
C LEU A 9 -33.00 -19.66 21.89
N CYS A 10 -32.76 -20.79 21.21
CA CYS A 10 -31.39 -21.24 20.89
C CYS A 10 -30.94 -20.93 19.46
N CYS A 11 -31.83 -20.45 18.57
CA CYS A 11 -31.48 -20.21 17.16
C CYS A 11 -31.00 -18.78 16.86
N LEU A 12 -30.87 -17.91 17.86
CA LEU A 12 -30.40 -16.52 17.68
C LEU A 12 -28.88 -16.37 17.85
N LEU A 13 -28.15 -17.48 17.97
CA LEU A 13 -26.72 -17.52 18.33
C LEU A 13 -25.84 -18.15 17.25
N THR A 14 -26.07 -17.92 15.96
CA THR A 14 -25.09 -18.32 14.92
C THR A 14 -25.04 -17.34 13.76
N GLY A 15 -24.84 -16.07 14.07
CA GLY A 15 -24.35 -15.09 13.13
C GLY A 15 -22.96 -14.63 13.55
N CYS A 16 -21.97 -15.52 13.63
CA CYS A 16 -20.60 -15.06 13.55
C CYS A 16 -20.49 -14.40 12.18
N VAL A 17 -20.61 -13.07 12.13
CA VAL A 17 -20.12 -12.27 11.00
C VAL A 17 -18.65 -12.61 10.92
N VAL A 18 -18.33 -13.61 10.10
CA VAL A 18 -16.96 -13.82 9.64
C VAL A 18 -16.68 -12.54 8.88
N ALA A 19 -15.88 -11.65 9.49
CA ALA A 19 -15.35 -10.50 8.78
C ALA A 19 -14.86 -10.99 7.42
N ASP A 20 -15.14 -10.27 6.33
CA ASP A 20 -14.79 -10.69 4.97
C ASP A 20 -13.30 -11.08 4.92
N MET A 21 -13.03 -12.38 5.05
CA MET A 21 -11.70 -12.99 5.13
C MET A 21 -11.10 -13.22 3.74
N ASP A 22 -11.69 -12.60 2.71
CA ASP A 22 -11.09 -12.57 1.39
C ASP A 22 -9.76 -11.83 1.44
N SER A 23 -8.67 -12.59 1.39
CA SER A 23 -7.28 -12.07 1.38
C SER A 23 -7.03 -11.04 0.27
N SER A 24 -7.83 -11.02 -0.79
CA SER A 24 -7.72 -10.02 -1.86
C SER A 24 -8.09 -8.61 -1.39
N ASN A 25 -8.82 -8.47 -0.29
CA ASN A 25 -9.09 -7.19 0.37
C ASN A 25 -7.82 -6.50 0.91
N TYR A 26 -6.71 -7.24 1.01
CA TYR A 26 -5.41 -6.73 1.48
C TYR A 26 -4.32 -6.77 0.40
N LYS A 27 -4.71 -6.99 -0.87
CA LYS A 27 -3.79 -6.86 -2.01
C LYS A 27 -3.76 -5.41 -2.45
N TYR A 28 -2.58 -4.79 -2.37
CA TYR A 28 -2.38 -3.39 -2.72
C TYR A 28 -1.58 -3.25 -4.01
N VAL A 29 -1.55 -2.01 -4.50
CA VAL A 29 -0.69 -1.55 -5.58
C VAL A 29 0.79 -1.79 -5.28
N PRO A 30 1.66 -1.98 -6.29
CA PRO A 30 3.11 -1.93 -6.10
C PRO A 30 3.58 -0.63 -5.46
N TRP A 31 4.66 -0.69 -4.67
CA TRP A 31 5.13 0.43 -3.85
C TRP A 31 5.52 1.67 -4.66
N ILE A 32 6.02 1.49 -5.88
CA ILE A 32 6.32 2.60 -6.79
C ILE A 32 5.09 3.47 -7.08
N GLN A 33 3.88 2.90 -7.06
CA GLN A 33 2.65 3.62 -7.38
C GLN A 33 2.21 4.56 -6.25
N LEU A 34 2.78 4.42 -5.06
CA LEU A 34 2.56 5.34 -3.94
C LEU A 34 3.09 6.75 -4.24
N PHE A 35 4.07 6.86 -5.13
CA PHE A 35 4.63 8.13 -5.58
C PHE A 35 3.79 8.71 -6.70
N GLN A 36 3.12 9.83 -6.42
CA GLN A 36 2.24 10.52 -7.36
C GLN A 36 2.64 11.98 -7.48
N LYS A 37 2.78 12.48 -8.71
CA LYS A 37 2.93 13.91 -8.98
C LYS A 37 1.70 14.66 -8.49
N VAL A 38 1.90 15.75 -7.76
CA VAL A 38 0.79 16.50 -7.15
C VAL A 38 -0.16 17.07 -8.22
N ASP A 39 0.38 17.52 -9.36
CA ASP A 39 -0.36 18.08 -10.49
C ASP A 39 -0.92 17.02 -11.47
N ALA A 40 -0.55 15.75 -11.30
CA ALA A 40 -1.00 14.63 -12.11
C ALA A 40 -1.30 13.40 -11.24
N THR A 41 -1.90 13.63 -10.06
CA THR A 41 -2.27 12.53 -9.16
C THR A 41 -3.28 11.62 -9.87
N GLY A 42 -3.06 10.32 -9.83
CA GLY A 42 -3.86 9.38 -10.62
C GLY A 42 -3.38 9.19 -12.06
N TRP A 43 -2.42 9.99 -12.54
CA TRP A 43 -1.98 10.00 -13.94
C TRP A 43 -0.48 10.27 -14.05
N THR A 44 0.26 9.94 -12.98
CA THR A 44 1.69 10.19 -12.90
C THR A 44 2.42 9.40 -13.97
N ASN A 45 3.24 10.09 -14.77
CA ASN A 45 4.00 9.44 -15.83
C ASN A 45 4.94 8.37 -15.25
N ILE A 46 4.69 7.12 -15.64
CA ILE A 46 5.38 5.94 -15.09
C ILE A 46 6.89 5.99 -15.34
N ARG A 47 7.31 6.37 -16.55
CA ARG A 47 8.73 6.45 -16.92
C ARG A 47 9.42 7.55 -16.13
N GLN A 48 8.83 8.74 -16.07
CA GLN A 48 9.41 9.86 -15.33
C GLN A 48 9.51 9.56 -13.84
N ARG A 49 8.49 8.91 -13.25
CA ARG A 49 8.52 8.47 -11.84
C ARG A 49 9.70 7.56 -11.53
N LYS A 50 10.03 6.61 -12.42
CA LYS A 50 11.20 5.73 -12.26
C LYS A 50 12.50 6.50 -12.34
N GLU A 51 12.67 7.34 -13.36
CA GLU A 51 13.87 8.16 -13.50
C GLU A 51 14.06 9.10 -12.31
N ASP A 52 12.99 9.71 -11.80
CA ASP A 52 13.05 10.56 -10.63
C ASP A 52 13.45 9.80 -9.36
N LEU A 53 13.00 8.56 -9.17
CA LEU A 53 13.44 7.70 -8.07
C LEU A 53 14.93 7.34 -8.18
N TYR A 54 15.41 7.01 -9.39
CA TYR A 54 16.82 6.74 -9.63
C TYR A 54 17.68 7.98 -9.37
N ASP A 55 17.25 9.15 -9.86
CA ASP A 55 17.91 10.43 -9.61
C ASP A 55 17.95 10.77 -8.11
N CYS A 56 16.93 10.35 -7.35
CA CYS A 56 16.88 10.53 -5.90
C CYS A 56 17.77 9.56 -5.12
N GLY A 57 18.40 8.58 -5.78
CA GLY A 57 19.36 7.67 -5.16
C GLY A 57 18.89 6.24 -4.95
N VAL A 58 17.77 5.83 -5.57
CA VAL A 58 17.48 4.39 -5.74
C VAL A 58 18.47 3.81 -6.75
N SER A 59 18.99 2.61 -6.51
CA SER A 59 19.96 2.01 -7.43
C SER A 59 19.30 1.66 -8.77
N ARG A 60 19.95 1.97 -9.88
CA ARG A 60 19.50 1.56 -11.23
C ARG A 60 19.52 0.03 -11.43
N SER A 61 20.18 -0.72 -10.55
CA SER A 61 20.10 -2.18 -10.53
C SER A 61 18.80 -2.71 -9.94
N GLU A 62 18.02 -1.89 -9.25
CA GLU A 62 16.75 -2.29 -8.64
C GLU A 62 15.61 -2.30 -9.68
N ASN A 63 14.82 -3.36 -9.66
CA ASN A 63 13.60 -3.46 -10.45
C ASN A 63 12.43 -2.84 -9.69
N LEU A 64 12.09 -1.59 -10.02
CA LEU A 64 11.01 -0.85 -9.35
C LEU A 64 9.59 -1.37 -9.69
N ASP A 65 9.46 -2.24 -10.69
CA ASP A 65 8.20 -2.91 -11.04
C ASP A 65 8.00 -4.23 -10.27
N ASP A 66 9.00 -4.70 -9.51
CA ASP A 66 8.82 -5.87 -8.67
C ASP A 66 7.77 -5.58 -7.59
N LYS A 67 6.77 -6.44 -7.48
CA LYS A 67 5.72 -6.36 -6.46
C LYS A 67 6.27 -6.40 -5.03
N ASN A 68 7.47 -6.94 -4.84
CA ASN A 68 8.15 -7.01 -3.56
C ASN A 68 9.10 -5.82 -3.33
N TRP A 69 9.31 -4.96 -4.34
CA TRP A 69 10.17 -3.79 -4.17
C TRP A 69 9.50 -2.73 -3.29
N GLY A 70 10.29 -2.15 -2.39
CA GLY A 70 9.92 -1.00 -1.59
C GLY A 70 11.08 -0.53 -0.73
N LEU A 71 11.13 0.77 -0.39
CA LEU A 71 12.23 1.31 0.41
C LEU A 71 12.14 0.87 1.88
N ASN A 72 11.06 0.21 2.30
CA ASN A 72 10.93 -0.38 3.63
C ASN A 72 11.63 -1.75 3.74
N ASN A 73 12.10 -2.33 2.64
CA ASN A 73 12.90 -3.54 2.69
C ASN A 73 14.29 -3.22 3.24
N GLN A 74 14.68 -3.93 4.30
CA GLN A 74 16.00 -3.77 4.88
C GLN A 74 17.06 -4.22 3.87
N ARG A 75 18.04 -3.35 3.61
CA ARG A 75 19.24 -3.71 2.85
C ARG A 75 20.18 -4.47 3.77
N ASP A 76 20.68 -5.63 3.31
CA ASP A 76 21.45 -6.58 4.12
C ASP A 76 22.69 -5.97 4.80
N ASP A 77 23.19 -4.84 4.27
CA ASP A 77 24.38 -4.12 4.71
C ASP A 77 24.08 -2.89 5.61
N GLN A 78 22.81 -2.60 5.91
CA GLN A 78 22.42 -1.40 6.64
C GLN A 78 21.82 -1.67 8.03
N THR A 79 22.19 -0.80 8.97
CA THR A 79 21.46 -0.66 10.23
C THR A 79 20.06 -0.06 9.99
N LEU A 80 19.14 -0.29 10.93
CA LEU A 80 17.79 0.29 10.87
C LEU A 80 17.82 1.83 10.78
N GLN A 81 18.79 2.47 11.42
CA GLN A 81 18.94 3.93 11.37
C GLN A 81 19.38 4.41 9.99
N GLN A 82 20.34 3.73 9.37
CA GLN A 82 20.79 4.03 8.01
C GLN A 82 19.66 3.82 7.00
N GLN A 83 18.90 2.73 7.13
CA GLN A 83 17.72 2.47 6.31
C GLN A 83 16.70 3.60 6.42
N SER A 84 16.36 4.01 7.66
CA SER A 84 15.42 5.11 7.91
C SER A 84 15.89 6.43 7.31
N GLN A 85 17.18 6.77 7.47
CA GLN A 85 17.78 7.97 6.88
C GLN A 85 17.73 7.93 5.34
N TRP A 86 18.05 6.79 4.74
CA TRP A 86 17.96 6.61 3.29
C TRP A 86 16.52 6.76 2.80
N MET A 87 15.54 6.12 3.44
CA MET A 87 14.11 6.30 3.11
C MET A 87 13.68 7.78 3.19
N GLN A 88 14.06 8.47 4.27
CA GLN A 88 13.74 9.89 4.44
C GLN A 88 14.38 10.77 3.36
N HIS A 89 15.62 10.46 2.97
CA HIS A 89 16.30 11.14 1.87
C HIS A 89 15.51 11.00 0.56
N ILE A 90 15.12 9.78 0.20
CA ILE A 90 14.36 9.50 -1.03
C ILE A 90 13.00 10.22 -1.00
N PHE A 91 12.25 10.12 0.11
CA PHE A 91 10.96 10.80 0.25
C PHE A 91 11.08 12.32 0.15
N THR A 92 12.12 12.90 0.75
CA THR A 92 12.36 14.36 0.69
C THR A 92 12.70 14.77 -0.74
N CYS A 93 13.58 14.03 -1.42
CA CYS A 93 13.94 14.30 -2.81
C CYS A 93 12.72 14.22 -3.74
N MET A 94 11.90 13.18 -3.62
CA MET A 94 10.68 13.03 -4.41
C MET A 94 9.68 14.16 -4.14
N LYS A 95 9.51 14.57 -2.87
CA LYS A 95 8.69 15.74 -2.52
C LYS A 95 9.19 17.02 -3.17
N ASN A 96 10.51 17.26 -3.18
CA ASN A 96 11.11 18.43 -3.84
C ASN A 96 10.92 18.39 -5.37
N LYS A 97 10.86 17.20 -5.96
CA LYS A 97 10.48 17.00 -7.36
C LYS A 97 8.97 17.15 -7.60
N GLY A 98 8.15 17.47 -6.60
CA GLY A 98 6.70 17.70 -6.75
C GLY A 98 5.86 16.42 -6.65
N TYR A 99 6.37 15.38 -6.00
CA TYR A 99 5.58 14.18 -5.68
C TYR A 99 4.97 14.27 -4.28
N ASN A 100 3.77 13.72 -4.13
CA ASN A 100 3.31 13.22 -2.85
C ASN A 100 3.54 11.70 -2.75
N VAL A 101 3.78 11.20 -1.54
CA VAL A 101 3.93 9.77 -1.26
C VAL A 101 2.75 9.33 -0.42
N TYR A 102 1.81 8.61 -1.04
CA TYR A 102 0.60 8.12 -0.39
C TYR A 102 0.86 6.83 0.39
N GLY A 103 0.06 6.59 1.42
CA GLY A 103 -0.02 5.27 2.05
C GLY A 103 -0.86 4.30 1.21
N PHE A 104 -0.63 3.00 1.40
CA PHE A 104 -1.43 1.96 0.74
C PHE A 104 -2.92 2.08 1.05
N ASP A 105 -3.27 2.48 2.26
CA ASP A 105 -4.62 2.76 2.73
C ASP A 105 -5.28 3.89 1.94
N ALA A 106 -4.53 4.95 1.63
CA ALA A 106 -5.02 6.04 0.80
C ALA A 106 -5.26 5.59 -0.65
N CYS A 107 -4.39 4.75 -1.20
CA CYS A 107 -4.58 4.19 -2.55
C CYS A 107 -5.75 3.19 -2.62
N GLY A 108 -6.09 2.57 -1.49
CA GLY A 108 -7.05 1.48 -1.39
C GLY A 108 -6.51 0.15 -1.94
N PRO A 109 -7.18 -0.98 -1.62
CA PRO A 109 -6.81 -2.27 -2.16
C PRO A 109 -7.18 -2.39 -3.65
N LEU A 110 -6.51 -3.28 -4.38
CA LEU A 110 -6.76 -3.51 -5.82
C LEU A 110 -8.20 -3.89 -6.15
N LYS A 111 -8.92 -4.52 -5.21
CA LYS A 111 -10.34 -4.88 -5.35
C LYS A 111 -11.27 -3.67 -5.25
N LYS A 112 -10.82 -2.58 -4.60
CA LYS A 112 -11.57 -1.34 -4.40
C LYS A 112 -10.61 -0.14 -4.40
N PRO A 113 -9.99 0.18 -5.56
CA PRO A 113 -9.01 1.26 -5.64
C PRO A 113 -9.70 2.61 -5.47
N THR A 114 -9.02 3.57 -4.86
CA THR A 114 -9.53 4.95 -4.72
C THR A 114 -9.33 5.78 -5.99
N GLY A 115 -8.48 5.32 -6.91
CA GLY A 115 -8.04 6.07 -8.08
C GLY A 115 -6.87 7.02 -7.82
N LEU A 116 -6.37 7.12 -6.58
CA LEU A 116 -5.22 7.96 -6.25
C LEU A 116 -3.89 7.42 -6.77
N CYS A 117 -3.74 6.10 -6.78
CA CYS A 117 -2.49 5.41 -7.15
C CYS A 117 -2.71 4.36 -8.25
N PRO A 118 -3.24 4.73 -9.42
CA PRO A 118 -3.43 3.80 -10.52
C PRO A 118 -2.09 3.54 -11.21
N ASN A 119 -2.13 2.62 -12.18
CA ASN A 119 -0.97 2.19 -12.96
C ASN A 119 -0.30 3.34 -13.71
#